data_AF-A0A0L8I8B3-F1
#
_entry.id   AF-A0A0L8I8B3-F1
#
_cell.length_a   1.000
_cell.length_b   1.000
_cell.length_c   1.000
_cell.angle_alpha   90.00
_cell.angle_beta   90.00
_cell.angle_gamma   90.00
#
_symmetry.space_group_name_H-M   'P 1'
#
loop_
_entity.id
_entity.type
_entity.pdbx_description
1 polymer ?
#
loop_
_entity_poly.entity_id
_entity_poly.type
_entity_poly.pdbx_seq_one_letter_code
_entity_poly.pdbx_strand_id
1 'polypeptide(L)'
;SLIKKCNQNINDHKDYDSKLASCDKWLQKMQQKLDLVAGPSGSKEDLERNLEKIQYLLQEREDGLQKLNALLEAGEKLLPNTGTEGREVIRQQNQSRKQKWETLFEDLSGCQRKLELALLQWVSFEDHNSQIDQWLKNVESQIEGNIPLMSTLEEKKLQLQTYKVLQHDVQSYQTVIDRINQKLQELVKNEDQSDLSKLSNQGKTRYKKINEKLKKRIQKYNTFVNNHQEYTDSYNSCIEWLTIIKEKLNLCADFTGDKHAIQHRLTKIQ
;
A
#
# COMPACT_ATOMS: atom_id res chain seq x y z
N SER A 1 22.04 -0.54 -74.31
CA SER A 1 22.57 -1.90 -74.46
C SER A 1 22.13 -2.76 -73.28
N LEU A 2 22.10 -4.08 -73.44
CA LEU A 2 21.88 -5.04 -72.35
C LEU A 2 22.80 -4.81 -71.14
N ILE A 3 24.05 -4.39 -71.40
CA ILE A 3 25.05 -4.04 -70.38
C ILE A 3 24.55 -2.92 -69.45
N LYS A 4 23.92 -1.86 -69.99
CA LYS A 4 23.37 -0.76 -69.18
C LYS A 4 22.24 -1.25 -68.26
N LYS A 5 21.42 -2.19 -68.74
CA LYS A 5 20.31 -2.78 -67.96
C LYS A 5 20.83 -3.71 -66.86
N CYS A 6 21.83 -4.55 -67.15
CA CYS A 6 22.50 -5.37 -66.13
C CYS A 6 23.18 -4.51 -65.05
N ASN A 7 23.92 -3.46 -65.46
CA ASN A 7 24.58 -2.55 -64.50
C ASN A 7 23.57 -1.84 -63.59
N GLN A 8 22.44 -1.40 -64.13
CA GLN A 8 21.37 -0.81 -63.32
C GLN A 8 20.80 -1.80 -62.32
N ASN A 9 20.55 -3.04 -62.73
CA ASN A 9 20.02 -4.08 -61.86
C ASN A 9 20.98 -4.42 -60.72
N ILE A 10 22.29 -4.52 -61.01
CA ILE A 10 23.33 -4.72 -59.98
C ILE A 10 23.33 -3.55 -58.99
N ASN A 11 23.19 -2.32 -59.45
CA ASN A 11 23.15 -1.14 -58.58
C ASN A 11 21.90 -1.11 -57.70
N ASP A 12 20.73 -1.46 -58.25
CA ASP A 12 19.49 -1.53 -57.49
C ASP A 12 19.56 -2.62 -56.41
N HIS A 13 20.17 -3.77 -56.72
CA HIS A 13 20.39 -4.83 -55.72
C HIS A 13 21.34 -4.38 -54.60
N LYS A 14 22.42 -3.67 -54.94
CA LYS A 14 23.34 -3.08 -53.94
C LYS A 14 22.65 -2.06 -53.04
N ASP A 15 21.74 -1.24 -53.60
CA ASP A 15 20.97 -0.27 -52.81
C ASP A 15 20.03 -1.00 -51.84
N TYR A 16 19.28 -2.00 -52.31
CA TYR A 16 18.44 -2.83 -51.44
C TYR A 16 19.22 -3.49 -50.31
N ASP A 17 20.37 -4.11 -50.61
CA ASP A 17 21.22 -4.74 -49.58
C ASP A 17 21.71 -3.72 -48.55
N SER A 18 22.02 -2.48 -48.97
CA SER A 18 22.39 -1.39 -48.07
C SER A 18 21.23 -0.95 -47.17
N LYS A 19 20.02 -0.80 -47.72
CA LYS A 19 18.82 -0.47 -46.95
C LYS A 19 18.44 -1.57 -45.98
N LEU A 20 18.57 -2.83 -46.40
CA LEU A 20 18.34 -4.01 -45.56
C LEU A 20 19.29 -4.01 -44.35
N ALA A 21 20.59 -3.85 -44.59
CA ALA A 21 21.57 -3.76 -43.52
C ALA A 21 21.32 -2.58 -42.57
N SER A 22 20.90 -1.43 -43.10
CA SER A 22 20.55 -0.25 -42.29
C SER A 22 19.32 -0.50 -41.42
N CYS A 23 18.28 -1.14 -41.95
CA CYS A 23 17.06 -1.48 -41.21
C CYS A 23 17.35 -2.53 -40.12
N ASP A 24 18.08 -3.60 -40.45
CA ASP A 24 18.44 -4.65 -39.51
C ASP A 24 19.32 -4.11 -38.36
N LYS A 25 20.31 -3.27 -38.68
CA LYS A 25 21.14 -2.62 -37.66
C LYS A 25 20.33 -1.78 -36.70
N TRP A 26 19.34 -1.04 -37.22
CA TRP A 26 18.45 -0.23 -36.40
C TRP A 26 17.55 -1.10 -35.52
N LEU A 27 16.89 -2.12 -36.08
CA LEU A 27 16.04 -3.05 -35.34
C LEU A 27 16.82 -3.76 -34.22
N GLN A 28 18.03 -4.26 -34.52
CA GLN A 28 18.87 -4.93 -33.54
C GLN A 28 19.28 -3.98 -32.40
N LYS A 29 19.67 -2.74 -32.72
CA LYS A 29 20.00 -1.73 -31.70
C LYS A 29 18.81 -1.43 -30.79
N MET A 30 17.61 -1.30 -31.35
CA MET A 30 16.41 -1.03 -30.56
C MET A 30 16.02 -2.21 -29.70
N GLN A 31 16.09 -3.44 -30.22
CA GLN A 31 15.82 -4.66 -29.46
C GLN A 31 16.81 -4.80 -28.29
N GLN A 32 18.11 -4.62 -28.52
CA GLN A 32 19.11 -4.65 -27.45
C GLN A 32 18.83 -3.63 -26.36
N LYS A 33 18.42 -2.41 -26.74
CA LYS A 33 18.03 -1.40 -25.76
C LYS A 33 16.79 -1.82 -24.99
N LEU A 34 15.77 -2.37 -25.64
CA LEU A 34 14.57 -2.90 -24.98
C LEU A 34 14.92 -4.02 -23.99
N ASP A 35 15.74 -4.99 -24.38
CA ASP A 35 16.13 -6.13 -23.54
C ASP A 35 16.83 -5.68 -22.24
N LEU A 36 17.57 -4.57 -22.28
CA LEU A 36 18.20 -3.96 -21.10
C LEU A 36 17.22 -3.28 -20.14
N VAL A 37 15.99 -3.01 -20.58
CA VAL A 37 14.94 -2.34 -19.80
C VAL A 37 13.69 -3.20 -19.59
N ALA A 38 13.63 -4.41 -20.16
CA ALA A 38 12.42 -5.22 -20.28
C ALA A 38 11.84 -5.80 -18.97
N GLY A 39 12.40 -5.47 -17.81
CA GLY A 39 11.92 -5.91 -16.50
C GLY A 39 11.28 -4.78 -15.69
N PRO A 40 10.06 -4.96 -15.12
CA PRO A 40 9.53 -4.09 -14.08
C PRO A 40 10.24 -4.40 -12.76
N SER A 41 11.55 -4.15 -12.77
CA SER A 41 12.46 -4.55 -11.73
C SER A 41 13.30 -3.35 -11.32
N GLY A 42 13.16 -2.98 -10.05
CA GLY A 42 14.07 -2.18 -9.28
C GLY A 42 13.32 -1.35 -8.25
N SER A 43 14.08 -0.46 -7.61
CA SER A 43 13.51 0.64 -6.84
C SER A 43 12.55 1.49 -7.69
N LYS A 44 11.75 2.34 -7.04
CA LYS A 44 10.91 3.31 -7.75
C LYS A 44 11.72 4.15 -8.74
N GLU A 45 12.93 4.57 -8.34
CA GLU A 45 13.87 5.32 -9.17
C GLU A 45 14.35 4.51 -10.38
N ASP A 46 14.55 3.21 -10.22
CA ASP A 46 14.90 2.33 -11.34
C ASP A 46 13.74 2.21 -12.34
N LEU A 47 12.50 2.09 -11.85
CA LEU A 47 11.31 2.02 -12.69
C LEU A 47 11.07 3.34 -13.45
N GLU A 48 11.24 4.49 -12.79
CA GLU A 48 11.14 5.82 -13.41
C GLU A 48 12.19 5.98 -14.51
N ARG A 49 13.46 5.68 -14.22
CA ARG A 49 14.56 5.71 -15.19
C ARG A 49 14.32 4.76 -16.37
N ASN A 50 13.76 3.59 -16.11
CA ASN A 50 13.43 2.62 -17.15
C ASN A 50 12.27 3.10 -18.03
N LEU A 51 11.26 3.75 -17.44
CA LEU A 51 10.15 4.36 -18.17
C LEU A 51 10.64 5.48 -19.10
N GLU A 52 11.52 6.36 -18.62
CA GLU A 52 12.13 7.41 -19.45
C GLU A 52 12.86 6.83 -20.67
N LYS A 53 13.62 5.74 -20.46
CA LYS A 53 14.30 5.04 -21.58
C LYS A 53 13.30 4.48 -22.58
N ILE A 54 12.23 3.83 -22.12
CA ILE A 54 11.18 3.29 -23.02
C ILE A 54 10.49 4.41 -23.79
N GLN A 55 10.17 5.53 -23.14
CA GLN A 55 9.59 6.72 -23.79
C GLN A 55 10.52 7.28 -24.86
N TYR A 56 11.83 7.36 -24.59
CA TYR A 56 12.83 7.73 -25.60
C TYR A 56 12.85 6.74 -26.78
N LEU A 57 12.80 5.42 -26.52
CA LEU A 57 12.75 4.42 -27.59
C LEU A 57 11.49 4.52 -28.46
N LEU A 58 10.35 4.86 -27.86
CA LEU A 58 9.09 5.07 -28.58
C LEU A 58 9.15 6.29 -29.51
N GLN A 59 9.94 7.31 -29.18
CA GLN A 59 10.15 8.49 -30.05
C GLN A 59 10.93 8.14 -31.32
N GLU A 60 11.75 7.08 -31.31
CA GLU A 60 12.51 6.63 -32.48
C GLU A 60 11.63 5.90 -33.53
N ARG A 61 10.31 5.76 -33.27
CA ARG A 61 9.37 5.04 -34.15
C ARG A 61 9.37 5.56 -35.58
N GLU A 62 9.38 6.87 -35.74
CA GLU A 62 9.34 7.50 -37.06
C GLU A 62 10.64 7.25 -37.84
N ASP A 63 11.81 7.34 -37.19
CA ASP A 63 13.09 7.03 -37.83
C ASP A 63 13.15 5.54 -38.26
N GLY A 64 12.65 4.63 -37.43
CA GLY A 64 12.55 3.21 -37.76
C GLY A 64 11.59 2.94 -38.93
N LEU A 65 10.43 3.61 -38.93
CA LEU A 65 9.44 3.49 -40.00
C LEU A 65 9.98 3.99 -41.34
N GLN A 66 10.73 5.09 -41.35
CA GLN A 66 11.39 5.61 -42.56
C GLN A 66 12.40 4.61 -43.13
N LYS A 67 13.20 3.96 -42.28
CA LYS A 67 14.15 2.92 -42.74
C LYS A 67 13.43 1.70 -43.29
N LEU A 68 12.34 1.29 -42.64
CA LEU A 68 11.51 0.18 -43.12
C LEU A 68 10.89 0.51 -44.47
N ASN A 69 10.26 1.68 -44.63
CA ASN A 69 9.65 2.10 -45.89
C ASN A 69 10.69 2.18 -47.02
N ALA A 70 11.88 2.74 -46.75
CA ALA A 70 12.97 2.79 -47.73
C ALA A 70 13.42 1.39 -48.19
N LEU A 71 13.45 0.41 -47.28
CA LEU A 71 13.73 -1.00 -47.62
C LEU A 71 12.60 -1.59 -48.48
N LEU A 72 11.33 -1.37 -48.10
CA LEU A 72 10.18 -1.88 -48.84
C LEU A 72 10.14 -1.33 -50.27
N GLU A 73 10.34 -0.02 -50.44
CA GLU A 73 10.41 0.66 -51.74
C GLU A 73 11.56 0.11 -52.61
N ALA A 74 12.75 -0.08 -52.02
CA ALA A 74 13.89 -0.67 -52.73
C ALA A 74 13.60 -2.12 -53.16
N GLY A 75 12.91 -2.91 -52.32
CA GLY A 75 12.53 -4.28 -52.63
C GLY A 75 11.50 -4.37 -53.77
N GLU A 76 10.48 -3.51 -53.76
CA GLU A 76 9.48 -3.45 -54.84
C GLU A 76 10.12 -3.07 -56.19
N LYS A 77 11.10 -2.18 -56.19
CA LYS A 77 11.85 -1.77 -57.39
C LYS A 77 12.61 -2.94 -58.05
N LEU A 78 13.05 -3.93 -57.26
CA LEU A 78 13.79 -5.10 -57.75
C LEU A 78 12.90 -6.13 -58.44
N LEU A 79 11.65 -6.29 -57.99
CA LEU A 79 10.78 -7.38 -58.42
C LEU A 79 10.68 -7.53 -59.95
N PRO A 80 10.47 -6.46 -60.76
CA PRO A 80 10.32 -6.61 -62.20
C PRO A 80 11.53 -7.24 -62.91
N ASN A 81 12.74 -7.07 -62.36
CA ASN A 81 14.00 -7.46 -62.98
C ASN A 81 14.71 -8.64 -62.27
N THR A 82 14.10 -9.23 -61.25
CA THR A 82 14.61 -10.40 -60.52
C THR A 82 13.84 -11.67 -60.91
N GLY A 83 14.51 -12.82 -60.93
CA GLY A 83 13.88 -14.13 -61.17
C GLY A 83 12.91 -14.54 -60.05
N THR A 84 12.05 -15.52 -60.31
CA THR A 84 10.98 -15.96 -59.38
C THR A 84 11.49 -16.31 -57.99
N GLU A 85 12.57 -17.08 -57.90
CA GLU A 85 13.20 -17.46 -56.62
C GLU A 85 13.71 -16.24 -55.84
N GLY A 86 14.40 -15.31 -56.52
CA GLY A 86 14.89 -14.09 -55.89
C GLY A 86 13.77 -13.13 -55.45
N ARG A 87 12.66 -13.06 -56.20
CA ARG A 87 11.47 -12.28 -55.78
C ARG A 87 10.90 -12.81 -54.47
N GLU A 88 10.87 -14.13 -54.31
CA GLU A 88 10.37 -14.75 -53.08
C GLU A 88 11.29 -14.44 -51.89
N VAL A 89 12.60 -14.50 -52.09
CA VAL A 89 13.58 -14.10 -51.05
C VAL A 89 13.37 -12.65 -50.62
N ILE A 90 13.23 -11.71 -51.56
CA ILE A 90 13.01 -10.28 -51.26
C ILE A 90 11.71 -10.09 -50.46
N ARG A 91 10.62 -10.74 -50.87
CA ARG A 91 9.33 -10.67 -50.15
C ARG A 91 9.44 -11.20 -48.72
N GLN A 92 10.07 -12.36 -48.53
CA GLN A 92 10.26 -12.94 -47.21
C GLN A 92 11.12 -12.05 -46.32
N GLN A 93 12.19 -11.47 -46.88
CA GLN A 93 13.04 -10.54 -46.15
C GLN A 93 12.27 -9.30 -45.71
N ASN A 94 11.53 -8.64 -46.62
CA ASN A 94 10.71 -7.48 -46.34
C ASN A 94 9.64 -7.77 -45.29
N GLN A 95 8.92 -8.88 -45.45
CA GLN A 95 7.86 -9.30 -44.53
C GLN A 95 8.42 -9.57 -43.14
N SER A 96 9.58 -10.23 -43.03
CA SER A 96 10.24 -10.48 -41.75
C SER A 96 10.63 -9.19 -41.02
N ARG A 97 11.12 -8.16 -41.74
CA ARG A 97 11.52 -6.88 -41.11
C ARG A 97 10.30 -6.06 -40.69
N LYS A 98 9.23 -6.10 -41.49
CA LYS A 98 7.94 -5.52 -41.12
C LYS A 98 7.41 -6.13 -39.84
N GLN A 99 7.37 -7.46 -39.75
CA GLN A 99 6.94 -8.16 -38.52
C GLN A 99 7.81 -7.83 -37.31
N LYS A 100 9.14 -7.85 -37.46
CA LYS A 100 10.06 -7.48 -36.36
C LYS A 100 9.83 -6.05 -35.88
N TRP A 101 9.59 -5.11 -36.79
CA TRP A 101 9.28 -3.72 -36.44
C TRP A 101 7.95 -3.63 -35.68
N GLU A 102 6.90 -4.30 -36.17
CA GLU A 102 5.59 -4.34 -35.51
C GLU A 102 5.69 -4.91 -34.08
N THR A 103 6.33 -6.07 -33.94
CA THR A 103 6.55 -6.73 -32.63
C THR A 103 7.37 -5.85 -31.68
N LEU A 104 8.45 -5.22 -32.15
CA LEU A 104 9.27 -4.33 -31.32
C LEU A 104 8.43 -3.20 -30.69
N PHE A 105 7.54 -2.57 -31.46
CA PHE A 105 6.71 -1.48 -30.95
C PHE A 105 5.54 -1.96 -30.09
N GLU A 106 5.01 -3.16 -30.35
CA GLU A 106 4.07 -3.81 -29.45
C GLU A 106 4.73 -4.10 -28.09
N ASP A 107 5.95 -4.64 -28.10
CA ASP A 107 6.72 -4.95 -26.89
C ASP A 107 7.11 -3.68 -26.12
N LEU A 108 7.57 -2.63 -26.81
CA LEU A 108 7.86 -1.32 -26.20
C LEU A 108 6.63 -0.74 -25.51
N SER A 109 5.48 -0.74 -26.18
CA SER A 109 4.22 -0.24 -25.61
C SER A 109 3.75 -1.11 -24.44
N GLY A 110 3.91 -2.43 -24.56
CA GLY A 110 3.61 -3.38 -23.49
C GLY A 110 4.50 -3.16 -22.26
N CYS A 111 5.80 -2.91 -22.47
CA CYS A 111 6.76 -2.60 -21.41
C CYS A 111 6.43 -1.27 -20.74
N GLN A 112 6.13 -0.21 -21.51
CA GLN A 112 5.69 1.09 -20.98
C GLN A 112 4.50 0.93 -20.02
N ARG A 113 3.44 0.25 -20.47
CA ARG A 113 2.25 0.03 -19.65
C ARG A 113 2.57 -0.74 -18.36
N LYS A 114 3.44 -1.74 -18.42
CA LYS A 114 3.87 -2.49 -17.22
C LYS A 114 4.62 -1.60 -16.22
N LEU A 115 5.52 -0.76 -16.70
CA LEU A 115 6.28 0.19 -15.87
C LEU A 115 5.36 1.25 -15.24
N GLU A 116 4.45 1.83 -16.02
CA GLU A 116 3.46 2.80 -15.52
C GLU A 116 2.54 2.20 -14.45
N LEU A 117 2.07 0.96 -14.65
CA LEU A 117 1.28 0.26 -13.65
C LEU A 117 2.08 -0.02 -12.37
N ALA A 118 3.34 -0.44 -12.50
CA ALA A 118 4.21 -0.66 -11.34
C ALA A 118 4.45 0.65 -10.56
N LEU A 119 4.70 1.77 -11.26
CA LEU A 119 4.86 3.08 -10.63
C LEU A 119 3.59 3.55 -9.93
N LEU A 120 2.42 3.33 -10.52
CA LEU A 120 1.15 3.64 -9.87
C LEU A 120 0.96 2.83 -8.58
N GLN A 121 1.32 1.54 -8.58
CA GLN A 121 1.27 0.70 -7.39
C GLN A 121 2.24 1.20 -6.30
N TRP A 122 3.43 1.66 -6.70
CA TRP A 122 4.41 2.28 -5.81
C TRP A 122 3.89 3.55 -5.15
N VAL A 123 3.36 4.48 -5.93
CA VAL A 123 2.77 5.73 -5.41
C VAL A 123 1.59 5.42 -4.48
N SER A 124 0.73 4.48 -4.86
CA SER A 124 -0.34 4.02 -3.97
C SER A 124 0.23 3.46 -2.67
N PHE A 125 1.26 2.63 -2.71
CA PHE A 125 1.86 2.05 -1.51
C PHE A 125 2.45 3.13 -0.58
N GLU A 126 3.19 4.10 -1.13
CA GLU A 126 3.79 5.20 -0.36
C GLU A 126 2.74 6.04 0.37
N ASP A 127 1.66 6.41 -0.33
CA ASP A 127 0.55 7.17 0.25
C ASP A 127 -0.12 6.40 1.40
N HIS A 128 -0.46 5.13 1.17
CA HIS A 128 -1.06 4.28 2.19
C HIS A 128 -0.14 4.08 3.40
N ASN A 129 1.17 3.89 3.17
CA ASN A 129 2.14 3.72 4.23
C ASN A 129 2.31 5.01 5.05
N SER A 130 2.29 6.18 4.39
CA SER A 130 2.30 7.50 5.05
C SER A 130 1.06 7.70 5.93
N GLN A 131 -0.12 7.34 5.43
CA GLN A 131 -1.38 7.40 6.20
C GLN A 131 -1.33 6.49 7.43
N ILE A 132 -0.82 5.26 7.30
CA ILE A 132 -0.60 4.37 8.46
C ILE A 132 0.37 4.98 9.44
N ASP A 133 1.50 5.53 8.98
CA ASP A 133 2.51 6.10 9.87
C ASP A 133 1.94 7.26 10.69
N GLN A 134 1.19 8.16 10.04
CA GLN A 134 0.50 9.27 10.71
C GLN A 134 -0.55 8.77 11.70
N TRP A 135 -1.35 7.78 11.32
CA TRP A 135 -2.35 7.19 12.21
C TRP A 135 -1.70 6.52 13.43
N LEU A 136 -0.64 5.75 13.23
CA LEU A 136 0.14 5.13 14.30
C LEU A 136 0.69 6.20 15.26
N LYS A 137 1.28 7.29 14.74
CA LYS A 137 1.79 8.41 15.54
C LYS A 137 0.68 9.05 16.38
N ASN A 138 -0.49 9.28 15.79
CA ASN A 138 -1.64 9.84 16.51
C ASN A 138 -2.08 8.92 17.66
N VAL A 139 -2.29 7.62 17.38
CA VAL A 139 -2.69 6.67 18.42
C VAL A 139 -1.62 6.53 19.51
N GLU A 140 -0.33 6.48 19.12
CA GLU A 140 0.79 6.43 20.06
C GLU A 140 0.79 7.63 21.02
N SER A 141 0.52 8.83 20.50
CA SER A 141 0.45 10.06 21.31
C SER A 141 -0.69 10.02 22.33
N GLN A 142 -1.86 9.48 21.96
CA GLN A 142 -3.02 9.36 22.87
C GLN A 142 -2.77 8.41 24.04
N ILE A 143 -1.85 7.47 23.88
CA ILE A 143 -1.47 6.49 24.91
C ILE A 143 -0.05 6.72 25.42
N GLU A 144 0.53 7.89 25.17
CA GLU A 144 1.87 8.25 25.62
C GLU A 144 1.95 8.44 27.14
N GLY A 145 3.16 8.32 27.69
CA GLY A 145 3.42 8.56 29.10
C GLY A 145 2.74 7.55 30.04
N ASN A 146 2.49 8.02 31.26
CA ASN A 146 1.89 7.24 32.33
C ASN A 146 0.36 7.14 32.18
N ILE A 147 -0.23 6.23 32.95
CA ILE A 147 -1.69 6.10 33.04
C ILE A 147 -2.20 7.28 33.88
N PRO A 148 -3.05 8.17 33.34
CA PRO A 148 -3.55 9.31 34.10
C PRO A 148 -4.43 8.83 35.25
N LEU A 149 -4.39 9.53 36.37
CA LEU A 149 -5.28 9.30 37.51
C LEU A 149 -6.45 10.27 37.43
N MET A 150 -7.65 9.78 37.76
CA MET A 150 -8.88 10.57 37.78
C MET A 150 -9.45 10.57 39.19
N SER A 151 -10.09 11.68 39.57
CA SER A 151 -10.53 11.91 40.94
C SER A 151 -11.89 11.28 41.20
N THR A 152 -12.83 11.41 40.26
CA THR A 152 -14.20 10.91 40.42
C THR A 152 -14.38 9.54 39.78
N LEU A 153 -15.42 8.81 40.20
CA LEU A 153 -15.80 7.54 39.57
C LEU A 153 -16.26 7.75 38.12
N GLU A 154 -16.97 8.85 37.86
CA GLU A 154 -17.47 9.23 36.54
C GLU A 154 -16.32 9.49 35.57
N GLU A 155 -15.32 10.29 35.96
CA GLU A 155 -14.12 10.54 35.17
C GLU A 155 -13.37 9.23 34.87
N LYS A 156 -13.27 8.32 35.84
CA LYS A 156 -12.65 6.99 35.64
C LYS A 156 -13.42 6.17 34.60
N LYS A 157 -14.75 6.14 34.69
CA LYS A 157 -15.62 5.42 33.75
C LYS A 157 -15.52 6.02 32.34
N LEU A 158 -15.49 7.35 32.22
CA LEU A 158 -15.32 8.05 30.95
C LEU A 158 -13.99 7.71 30.28
N GLN A 159 -12.88 7.81 31.02
CA GLN A 159 -11.56 7.50 30.49
C GLN A 159 -11.41 6.01 30.08
N LEU A 160 -12.04 5.09 30.83
CA LEU A 160 -12.13 3.68 30.44
C LEU A 160 -12.87 3.52 29.11
N GLN A 161 -13.98 4.24 28.93
CA GLN A 161 -14.73 4.22 27.67
C GLN A 161 -13.90 4.77 26.51
N THR A 162 -13.17 5.88 26.71
CA THR A 162 -12.23 6.42 25.71
C THR A 162 -11.22 5.37 25.25
N TYR A 163 -10.61 4.62 26.18
CA TYR A 163 -9.66 3.56 25.79
C TYR A 163 -10.33 2.40 25.05
N LYS A 164 -11.57 2.03 25.40
CA LYS A 164 -12.32 0.98 24.70
C LYS A 164 -12.67 1.38 23.27
N VAL A 165 -13.09 2.63 23.06
CA VAL A 165 -13.34 3.19 21.72
C VAL A 165 -12.05 3.16 20.90
N LEU A 166 -10.95 3.68 21.46
CA LEU A 166 -9.65 3.64 20.78
C LEU A 166 -9.20 2.22 20.45
N GLN A 167 -9.52 1.23 21.30
CA GLN A 167 -9.17 -0.17 21.04
C GLN A 167 -9.97 -0.75 19.88
N HIS A 168 -11.26 -0.42 19.78
CA HIS A 168 -12.07 -0.80 18.65
C HIS A 168 -11.53 -0.19 17.34
N ASP A 169 -11.15 1.10 17.38
CA ASP A 169 -10.56 1.78 16.22
C ASP A 169 -9.25 1.12 15.79
N VAL A 170 -8.36 0.81 16.74
CA VAL A 170 -7.11 0.07 16.49
C VAL A 170 -7.38 -1.29 15.85
N GLN A 171 -8.36 -2.04 16.35
CA GLN A 171 -8.72 -3.35 15.79
C GLN A 171 -9.26 -3.24 14.36
N SER A 172 -10.07 -2.22 14.07
CA SER A 172 -10.60 -1.99 12.72
C SER A 172 -9.50 -1.69 11.69
N TYR A 173 -8.40 -1.08 12.13
CA TYR A 173 -7.24 -0.77 11.28
C TYR A 173 -6.37 -1.99 10.94
N GLN A 174 -6.55 -3.13 11.60
CA GLN A 174 -5.84 -4.38 11.30
C GLN A 174 -5.96 -4.75 9.83
N THR A 175 -7.18 -4.73 9.28
CA THR A 175 -7.44 -5.10 7.89
C THR A 175 -6.76 -4.17 6.89
N VAL A 176 -6.63 -2.88 7.24
CA VAL A 176 -5.92 -1.90 6.40
C VAL A 176 -4.43 -2.22 6.36
N ILE A 177 -3.83 -2.47 7.53
CA ILE A 177 -2.43 -2.88 7.66
C ILE A 177 -2.16 -4.17 6.86
N ASP A 178 -3.03 -5.17 6.97
CA ASP A 178 -2.86 -6.44 6.27
C ASP A 178 -2.92 -6.30 4.75
N ARG A 179 -3.87 -5.51 4.23
CA ARG A 179 -3.96 -5.23 2.79
C ARG A 179 -2.72 -4.54 2.24
N ILE A 180 -2.16 -3.58 2.99
CA ILE A 180 -0.95 -2.86 2.56
C ILE A 180 0.27 -3.78 2.59
N ASN A 181 0.34 -4.68 3.56
CA ASN A 181 1.39 -5.70 3.59
C ASN A 181 1.28 -6.70 2.43
N GLN A 182 0.07 -7.06 1.99
CA GLN A 182 -0.13 -7.88 0.80
C GLN A 182 0.33 -7.14 -0.46
N LYS A 183 -0.06 -5.87 -0.64
CA LYS A 183 0.42 -5.03 -1.75
C LYS A 183 1.95 -4.93 -1.76
N LEU A 184 2.57 -4.78 -0.58
CA LEU A 184 4.02 -4.79 -0.47
C LEU A 184 4.63 -6.12 -0.93
N GLN A 185 4.06 -7.25 -0.53
CA GLN A 185 4.55 -8.57 -0.98
C GLN A 185 4.44 -8.73 -2.50
N GLU A 186 3.44 -8.13 -3.13
CA GLU A 186 3.31 -8.12 -4.59
C GLU A 186 4.37 -7.25 -5.26
N LEU A 187 4.70 -6.09 -4.67
CA LEU A 187 5.75 -5.20 -5.16
C LEU A 187 7.17 -5.79 -5.00
N VAL A 188 7.42 -6.49 -3.88
CA VAL A 188 8.73 -7.03 -3.51
C VAL A 188 8.95 -8.46 -4.03
N LYS A 189 7.94 -9.07 -4.68
CA LYS A 189 7.91 -10.50 -5.05
C LYS A 189 9.12 -11.01 -5.85
N ASN A 190 9.82 -10.11 -6.54
CA ASN A 190 10.97 -10.44 -7.38
C ASN A 190 12.28 -9.75 -6.95
N GLU A 191 12.32 -9.06 -5.81
CA GLU A 191 13.42 -8.13 -5.49
C GLU A 191 13.78 -8.01 -4.01
N ASP A 192 15.05 -7.70 -3.76
CA ASP A 192 15.56 -7.33 -2.44
C ASP A 192 15.27 -5.86 -2.11
N GLN A 193 13.99 -5.49 -1.96
CA GLN A 193 13.61 -4.17 -1.44
C GLN A 193 13.64 -4.19 0.10
N SER A 194 14.86 -4.34 0.62
CA SER A 194 15.11 -4.51 2.05
C SER A 194 14.60 -3.33 2.89
N ASP A 195 14.57 -2.12 2.32
CA ASP A 195 14.15 -0.93 3.05
C ASP A 195 12.63 -0.81 3.18
N LEU A 196 11.86 -1.16 2.15
CA LEU A 196 10.40 -1.22 2.26
C LEU A 196 9.92 -2.32 3.21
N SER A 197 10.55 -3.50 3.12
CA SER A 197 10.25 -4.60 4.04
C SER A 197 10.58 -4.23 5.49
N LYS A 198 11.69 -3.52 5.74
CA LYS A 198 12.00 -2.95 7.08
C LYS A 198 10.90 -1.97 7.53
N LEU A 199 10.48 -1.04 6.68
CA LEU A 199 9.48 -0.03 7.01
C LEU A 199 8.12 -0.65 7.38
N SER A 200 7.66 -1.62 6.59
CA SER A 200 6.45 -2.40 6.90
C SER A 200 6.57 -3.17 8.22
N ASN A 201 7.72 -3.83 8.46
CA ASN A 201 7.96 -4.56 9.71
C ASN A 201 8.00 -3.62 10.93
N GLN A 202 8.54 -2.41 10.78
CA GLN A 202 8.47 -1.38 11.82
C GLN A 202 7.02 -0.97 12.12
N GLY A 203 6.21 -0.73 11.09
CA GLY A 203 4.78 -0.45 11.23
C GLY A 203 4.03 -1.56 11.98
N LYS A 204 4.23 -2.82 11.60
CA LYS A 204 3.66 -4.00 12.31
C LYS A 204 4.08 -4.04 13.77
N THR A 205 5.35 -3.76 14.06
CA THR A 205 5.89 -3.77 15.42
C THR A 205 5.26 -2.69 16.28
N ARG A 206 5.13 -1.47 15.75
CA ARG A 206 4.45 -0.35 16.43
C ARG A 206 2.99 -0.67 16.71
N TYR A 207 2.27 -1.18 15.72
CA TYR A 207 0.89 -1.61 15.86
C TYR A 207 0.70 -2.67 16.97
N LYS A 208 1.58 -3.67 17.05
CA LYS A 208 1.55 -4.67 18.14
C LYS A 208 1.78 -4.02 19.51
N LYS A 209 2.77 -3.13 19.63
CA LYS A 209 3.05 -2.39 20.87
C LYS A 209 1.87 -1.54 21.32
N ILE A 210 1.20 -0.84 20.39
CA ILE A 210 -0.02 -0.07 20.67
C ILE A 210 -1.10 -0.97 21.28
N ASN A 211 -1.38 -2.11 20.64
CA ASN A 211 -2.37 -3.06 21.13
C ASN A 211 -2.07 -3.55 22.55
N GLU A 212 -0.82 -3.95 22.81
CA GLU A 212 -0.40 -4.40 24.13
C GLU A 212 -0.52 -3.29 25.19
N LYS A 213 -0.08 -2.08 24.86
CA LYS A 213 -0.12 -0.92 25.77
C LYS A 213 -1.56 -0.53 26.09
N LEU A 214 -2.43 -0.49 25.09
CA LEU A 214 -3.84 -0.15 25.25
C LEU A 214 -4.59 -1.22 26.07
N LYS A 215 -4.32 -2.50 25.81
CA LYS A 215 -4.86 -3.62 26.61
C LYS A 215 -4.49 -3.47 28.10
N LYS A 216 -3.23 -3.14 28.41
CA LYS A 216 -2.77 -2.89 29.79
C LYS A 216 -3.47 -1.68 30.42
N ARG A 217 -3.66 -0.58 29.67
CA ARG A 217 -4.37 0.62 30.15
C ARG A 217 -5.82 0.32 30.49
N ILE A 218 -6.53 -0.41 29.63
CA ILE A 218 -7.92 -0.83 29.84
C ILE A 218 -8.02 -1.71 31.09
N GLN A 219 -7.13 -2.71 31.24
CA GLN A 219 -7.10 -3.56 32.43
C GLN A 219 -6.91 -2.74 33.71
N LYS A 220 -5.97 -1.79 33.71
CA LYS A 220 -5.72 -0.93 34.87
C LYS A 220 -6.93 -0.06 35.22
N TYR A 221 -7.57 0.54 34.21
CA TYR A 221 -8.74 1.39 34.43
C TYR A 221 -9.98 0.61 34.89
N ASN A 222 -10.17 -0.62 34.41
CA ASN A 222 -11.18 -1.52 34.97
C ASN A 222 -10.96 -1.72 36.48
N THR A 223 -9.72 -1.97 36.91
CA THR A 223 -9.39 -2.07 38.35
C THR A 223 -9.69 -0.77 39.10
N PHE A 224 -9.33 0.40 38.54
CA PHE A 224 -9.60 1.70 39.18
C PHE A 224 -11.10 1.98 39.34
N VAL A 225 -11.90 1.64 38.34
CA VAL A 225 -13.37 1.79 38.38
C VAL A 225 -13.95 0.84 39.42
N ASN A 226 -13.56 -0.44 39.38
CA ASN A 226 -14.07 -1.46 40.30
C ASN A 226 -13.76 -1.11 41.76
N ASN A 227 -12.49 -0.81 42.07
CA ASN A 227 -12.09 -0.47 43.44
C ASN A 227 -12.81 0.79 43.96
N HIS A 228 -13.04 1.78 43.10
CA HIS A 228 -13.76 3.00 43.50
C HIS A 228 -15.26 2.72 43.71
N GLN A 229 -15.87 1.88 42.87
CA GLN A 229 -17.25 1.45 43.04
C GLN A 229 -17.41 0.69 44.36
N GLU A 230 -16.56 -0.31 44.62
CA GLU A 230 -16.59 -1.10 45.87
C GLU A 230 -16.41 -0.22 47.13
N TYR A 231 -15.49 0.74 47.08
CA TYR A 231 -15.31 1.71 48.16
C TYR A 231 -16.56 2.57 48.37
N THR A 232 -17.15 3.08 47.29
CA THR A 232 -18.35 3.93 47.35
C THR A 232 -19.54 3.17 47.93
N ASP A 233 -19.73 1.92 47.51
CA ASP A 233 -20.82 1.07 47.98
C ASP A 233 -20.65 0.73 49.47
N SER A 234 -19.42 0.42 49.89
CA SER A 234 -19.09 0.17 51.29
C SER A 234 -19.27 1.41 52.17
N TYR A 235 -18.80 2.57 51.70
CA TYR A 235 -18.97 3.85 52.39
C TYR A 235 -20.45 4.20 52.57
N ASN A 236 -21.25 4.09 51.52
CA ASN A 236 -22.69 4.35 51.57
C ASN A 236 -23.40 3.40 52.54
N SER A 237 -23.04 2.11 52.52
CA SER A 237 -23.57 1.12 53.48
C SER A 237 -23.23 1.48 54.93
N CYS A 238 -22.00 1.96 55.19
CA CYS A 238 -21.61 2.43 56.52
C CYS A 238 -22.37 3.69 56.95
N ILE A 239 -22.58 4.65 56.05
CA ILE A 239 -23.34 5.87 56.33
C ILE A 239 -24.81 5.56 56.60
N GLU A 240 -25.42 4.67 55.83
CA GLU A 240 -26.78 4.19 56.05
C GLU A 240 -26.89 3.52 57.42
N TRP A 241 -25.99 2.58 57.73
CA TRP A 241 -25.95 1.92 59.04
C TRP A 241 -25.77 2.91 60.21
N LEU A 242 -24.87 3.87 60.08
CA LEU A 242 -24.67 4.94 61.09
C LEU A 242 -25.91 5.79 61.27
N THR A 243 -26.64 6.09 60.19
CA THR A 243 -27.88 6.86 60.23
C THR A 243 -28.96 6.08 60.98
N ILE A 244 -29.15 4.79 60.65
CA ILE A 244 -30.08 3.89 61.34
C ILE A 244 -29.75 3.81 62.84
N ILE A 245 -28.47 3.69 63.21
CA ILE A 245 -28.08 3.61 64.62
C ILE A 245 -28.32 4.92 65.35
N LYS A 246 -28.03 6.07 64.74
CA LYS A 246 -28.33 7.38 65.33
C LYS A 246 -29.82 7.57 65.57
N GLU A 247 -30.65 7.16 64.61
CA GLU A 247 -32.11 7.17 64.77
C GLU A 247 -32.56 6.28 65.93
N LYS A 248 -32.04 5.05 66.02
CA LYS A 248 -32.30 4.15 67.15
C LYS A 248 -31.87 4.74 68.48
N LEU A 249 -30.67 5.33 68.56
CA LEU A 249 -30.16 5.95 69.78
C LEU A 249 -31.04 7.13 70.23
N ASN A 250 -31.48 7.97 69.29
CA ASN A 250 -32.40 9.07 69.59
C ASN A 250 -33.73 8.56 70.14
N LEU A 251 -34.26 7.46 69.59
CA LEU A 251 -35.47 6.81 70.14
C LEU A 251 -35.25 6.27 71.56
N CYS A 252 -34.06 5.73 71.85
CA CYS A 252 -33.70 5.26 73.19
C CYS A 252 -33.51 6.40 74.22
N ALA A 253 -33.07 7.58 73.77
CA ALA A 253 -32.78 8.72 74.63
C ALA A 253 -34.03 9.51 75.04
N ASP A 254 -35.18 9.25 74.43
CA ASP A 254 -36.45 9.91 74.75
C ASP A 254 -37.23 9.17 75.85
N PHE A 255 -37.09 9.66 77.09
CA PHE A 255 -37.80 9.15 78.28
C PHE A 255 -39.16 9.82 78.53
N THR A 256 -39.64 10.65 77.61
CA THR A 256 -40.90 11.39 77.79
C THR A 256 -42.11 10.54 77.36
N GLY A 257 -43.26 10.74 78.02
CA GLY A 257 -44.52 10.06 77.69
C GLY A 257 -45.06 9.13 78.77
N ASP A 258 -46.25 8.56 78.53
CA ASP A 258 -46.88 7.62 79.44
C ASP A 258 -46.31 6.18 79.28
N LYS A 259 -46.75 5.27 80.15
CA LYS A 259 -46.30 3.87 80.15
C LYS A 259 -46.47 3.19 78.79
N HIS A 260 -47.52 3.52 78.03
CA HIS A 260 -47.75 2.95 76.70
C HIS A 260 -46.78 3.52 75.66
N ALA A 261 -46.49 4.81 75.69
CA ALA A 261 -45.51 5.44 74.81
C ALA A 261 -44.10 4.86 75.01
N ILE A 262 -43.69 4.66 76.27
CA ILE A 262 -42.41 4.05 76.61
C ILE A 262 -42.36 2.59 76.14
N GLN A 263 -43.44 1.82 76.36
CA GLN A 263 -43.50 0.41 75.99
C GLN A 263 -43.53 0.20 74.46
N HIS A 264 -44.19 1.08 73.71
CA HIS A 264 -44.19 1.07 72.25
C HIS A 264 -42.82 1.43 71.65
N ARG A 265 -42.07 2.35 72.27
CA ARG A 265 -40.67 2.64 71.86
C ARG A 265 -39.76 1.44 72.13
N LEU A 266 -39.93 0.76 73.25
CA LEU A 266 -39.19 -0.44 73.62
C LEU A 266 -39.36 -1.57 72.58
N THR A 267 -40.58 -1.74 72.04
CA THR A 267 -40.84 -2.67 70.92
C THR A 267 -40.26 -2.26 69.57
N LYS A 268 -39.90 -0.97 69.37
CA LYS A 268 -39.21 -0.52 68.15
C LYS A 268 -37.69 -0.64 68.23
N ILE A 269 -37.16 -0.89 69.43
CA ILE A 269 -35.72 -1.04 69.72
C ILE A 269 -35.30 -2.52 69.67
N GLN A 270 -36.21 -3.44 70.02
CA GLN A 270 -36.06 -4.90 69.88
C GLN A 270 -36.15 -5.36 68.41
#